data_AF-A0A838WBG0-F1
#
_entry.id   AF-A0A838WBG0-F1
#
_cell.length_a   1.000
_cell.length_b   1.000
_cell.length_c   1.000
_cell.angle_alpha   90.00
_cell.angle_beta   90.00
_cell.angle_gamma   90.00
#
_symmetry.space_group_name_H-M   'P 1'
#
loop_
_entity.id
_entity.type
_entity.pdbx_description
1 polymer ?
#
loop_
_entity_poly.entity_id
_entity_poly.type
_entity_poly.pdbx_seq_one_letter_code
_entity_poly.pdbx_strand_id
1 'polypeptide(L)'
;MIDHNPLDESTTFNPSVKILTMITNGWLFDIYHLKDRIVLWIKEKDDGGVKRFEYPWSPSLYVASDARVELDSLMGDSRISSFVKEFEFKEKYEYPSEQGKKEILKLTVNDSSQIVTLAKKIENLCNRFGHYRLYDVDVSPEQSFLYEKDIYPLGLYNIEEKPTDPNALNLYHLINDKSDSIDSFDYILPNFQFLSFDIISEKKKTIATEFNDEISKIKVVSFDKDNNVKDKFSISEDSELETILEFAYEINRIDPDIILTSGGDQVLFPHLFQRAKANRIENQLLINLNRESNMEYLIKENFSLMEKNVTSTSTSTSTSTSTSTSTSTALASELSSTASSYVSYGKVYFKPRPFFLYGRIHIDTNN
;
A
#
# COMPACT_ATOMS: atom_id res chain seq x y z
N MET A 1 -64.78 -46.14 30.90
CA MET A 1 -63.36 -46.09 31.29
C MET A 1 -62.70 -45.27 30.20
N ILE A 2 -62.54 -43.94 30.35
CA ILE A 2 -61.45 -43.28 31.09
C ILE A 2 -60.12 -43.93 30.64
N ASP A 3 -59.24 -43.34 29.83
CA ASP A 3 -58.56 -42.05 30.08
C ASP A 3 -57.70 -41.57 28.89
N HIS A 4 -57.40 -40.26 28.91
CA HIS A 4 -56.26 -39.49 28.35
C HIS A 4 -55.96 -39.35 26.84
N ASN A 5 -55.98 -38.08 26.43
CA ASN A 5 -55.36 -37.44 25.26
C ASN A 5 -54.09 -36.66 25.76
N PRO A 6 -53.37 -35.88 24.93
CA PRO A 6 -52.45 -36.14 23.80
C PRO A 6 -51.01 -35.62 24.10
N LEU A 7 -50.07 -35.62 23.13
CA LEU A 7 -48.91 -34.70 22.98
C LEU A 7 -48.27 -35.02 21.59
N ASP A 8 -48.55 -34.28 20.53
CA ASP A 8 -47.87 -33.05 20.07
C ASP A 8 -46.38 -33.25 19.71
N GLU A 9 -46.11 -33.54 18.43
CA GLU A 9 -44.80 -33.30 17.81
C GLU A 9 -44.97 -32.18 16.78
N SER A 10 -44.85 -30.96 17.28
CA SER A 10 -44.57 -29.77 16.47
C SER A 10 -43.18 -29.90 15.85
N THR A 11 -43.14 -29.82 14.52
CA THR A 11 -41.91 -29.76 13.73
C THR A 11 -41.23 -28.42 14.00
N THR A 12 -40.23 -28.43 14.87
CA THR A 12 -39.43 -27.24 15.20
C THR A 12 -38.54 -26.88 14.01
N PHE A 13 -38.91 -25.77 13.36
CA PHE A 13 -38.06 -25.00 12.47
C PHE A 13 -36.81 -24.58 13.26
N ASN A 14 -35.63 -25.00 12.83
CA ASN A 14 -34.36 -24.68 13.46
C ASN A 14 -33.84 -23.32 12.92
N PRO A 15 -33.84 -22.22 13.69
CA PRO A 15 -33.37 -20.93 13.21
C PRO A 15 -31.94 -20.72 13.70
N SER A 16 -30.96 -21.25 12.97
CA SER A 16 -29.54 -20.96 13.22
C SER A 16 -28.72 -21.00 11.94
N VAL A 17 -29.29 -20.50 10.84
CA VAL A 17 -28.48 -20.05 9.70
C VAL A 17 -28.29 -18.56 9.89
N LYS A 18 -27.14 -18.17 10.45
CA LYS A 18 -26.68 -16.78 10.40
C LYS A 18 -26.51 -16.42 8.92
N ILE A 19 -27.44 -15.64 8.37
CA ILE A 19 -27.44 -15.22 6.97
C ILE A 19 -26.25 -14.28 6.75
N LEU A 20 -25.37 -14.62 5.81
CA LEU A 20 -24.35 -13.71 5.29
C LEU A 20 -25.07 -12.63 4.48
N THR A 21 -24.81 -11.35 4.77
CA THR A 21 -25.39 -10.23 4.03
C THR A 21 -24.37 -9.75 3.02
N MET A 22 -24.74 -9.75 1.74
CA MET A 22 -23.92 -9.12 0.70
C MET A 22 -23.95 -7.60 0.91
N ILE A 23 -22.77 -7.01 1.07
CA ILE A 23 -22.60 -5.57 1.27
C ILE A 23 -22.53 -4.85 -0.06
N THR A 24 -21.71 -5.37 -0.99
CA THR A 24 -21.50 -4.77 -2.31
C THR A 24 -20.85 -5.76 -3.28
N ASN A 25 -20.95 -5.46 -4.57
CA ASN A 25 -20.22 -6.10 -5.66
C ASN A 25 -19.34 -5.04 -6.34
N GLY A 26 -18.04 -5.28 -6.47
CA GLY A 26 -17.14 -4.28 -7.01
C GLY A 26 -15.72 -4.77 -7.27
N TRP A 27 -14.96 -3.95 -7.98
CA TRP A 27 -13.60 -4.25 -8.39
C TRP A 27 -12.60 -3.88 -7.28
N LEU A 28 -11.62 -4.74 -7.01
CA LEU A 28 -10.50 -4.43 -6.13
C LEU A 28 -9.62 -3.36 -6.76
N PHE A 29 -9.87 -2.11 -6.41
CA PHE A 29 -9.31 -0.94 -7.07
C PHE A 29 -7.92 -0.58 -6.55
N ASP A 30 -7.74 -0.61 -5.24
CA ASP A 30 -6.46 -0.33 -4.59
C ASP A 30 -6.34 -1.12 -3.27
N ILE A 31 -5.10 -1.39 -2.85
CA ILE A 31 -4.78 -2.18 -1.67
C ILE A 31 -3.48 -1.69 -1.04
N TYR A 32 -3.48 -1.57 0.29
CA TYR A 32 -2.25 -1.29 1.01
C TYR A 32 -2.30 -1.83 2.44
N HIS A 33 -1.13 -2.08 3.02
CA HIS A 33 -1.02 -2.56 4.39
C HIS A 33 -0.95 -1.42 5.42
N LEU A 34 -1.73 -1.54 6.48
CA LEU A 34 -1.78 -0.59 7.59
C LEU A 34 -1.71 -1.32 8.93
N LYS A 35 -0.53 -1.31 9.58
CA LYS A 35 -0.30 -1.94 10.89
C LYS A 35 -0.62 -3.45 10.93
N ASP A 36 -1.83 -3.82 11.34
CA ASP A 36 -2.31 -5.19 11.55
C ASP A 36 -3.50 -5.54 10.64
N ARG A 37 -3.70 -4.75 9.59
CA ARG A 37 -4.76 -4.95 8.61
C ARG A 37 -4.29 -4.60 7.20
N ILE A 38 -5.02 -5.14 6.23
CA ILE A 38 -5.00 -4.74 4.84
C ILE A 38 -6.20 -3.83 4.60
N VAL A 39 -5.96 -2.68 3.98
CA VAL A 39 -7.03 -1.78 3.53
C VAL A 39 -7.30 -2.10 2.07
N LEU A 40 -8.58 -2.30 1.75
CA LEU A 40 -9.06 -2.63 0.42
C LEU A 40 -9.97 -1.49 -0.04
N TRP A 41 -9.68 -0.93 -1.20
CA TRP A 41 -10.56 0.01 -1.88
C TRP A 41 -11.30 -0.72 -2.99
N ILE A 42 -12.62 -0.63 -2.96
CA ILE A 42 -13.49 -1.37 -3.86
C ILE A 42 -14.29 -0.36 -4.66
N LYS A 43 -14.13 -0.37 -5.97
CA LYS A 43 -14.97 0.42 -6.88
C LYS A 43 -16.23 -0.36 -7.17
N GLU A 44 -17.37 0.15 -6.73
CA GLU A 44 -18.66 -0.53 -6.84
C GLU A 44 -19.12 -0.63 -8.29
N LYS A 45 -19.76 -1.75 -8.62
CA LYS A 45 -20.23 -2.03 -9.98
C LYS A 45 -21.40 -1.15 -10.40
N ASP A 46 -22.31 -0.85 -9.47
CA ASP A 46 -23.60 -0.25 -9.77
C ASP A 46 -23.54 1.29 -9.85
N ASP A 47 -22.97 1.96 -8.84
CA ASP A 47 -22.91 3.42 -8.76
C ASP A 47 -21.51 4.01 -9.08
N GLY A 48 -20.48 3.16 -9.21
CA GLY A 48 -19.11 3.58 -9.44
C GLY A 48 -18.42 4.21 -8.23
N GLY A 49 -19.07 4.24 -7.07
CA GLY A 49 -18.52 4.72 -5.81
C GLY A 49 -17.32 3.89 -5.37
N VAL A 50 -16.45 4.47 -4.54
CA VAL A 50 -15.25 3.79 -4.04
C VAL A 50 -15.35 3.63 -2.52
N LYS A 51 -15.49 2.39 -2.07
CA LYS A 51 -15.67 2.03 -0.66
C LYS A 51 -14.39 1.47 -0.05
N ARG A 52 -14.14 1.84 1.20
CA ARG A 52 -12.99 1.39 2.00
C ARG A 52 -13.40 0.23 2.90
N PHE A 53 -12.66 -0.86 2.85
CA PHE A 53 -12.80 -2.00 3.75
C PHE A 53 -11.48 -2.26 4.48
N GLU A 54 -11.58 -2.76 5.70
CA GLU A 54 -10.42 -3.17 6.50
C GLU A 54 -10.48 -4.66 6.76
N TYR A 55 -9.38 -5.36 6.48
CA TYR A 55 -9.25 -6.79 6.65
C TYR A 55 -8.13 -7.09 7.65
N PRO A 56 -8.41 -7.63 8.85
CA PRO A 56 -7.37 -8.00 9.81
C PRO A 56 -6.40 -9.04 9.22
N TRP A 57 -5.13 -8.67 9.11
CA TRP A 57 -4.10 -9.52 8.50
C TRP A 57 -2.71 -9.01 8.87
N SER A 58 -1.75 -9.92 8.98
CA SER A 58 -0.35 -9.58 9.27
C SER A 58 0.57 -10.43 8.39
N PRO A 59 1.65 -9.86 7.84
CA PRO A 59 2.52 -10.61 6.93
C PRO A 59 3.26 -11.72 7.67
N SER A 60 3.72 -12.68 6.88
CA SER A 60 4.44 -13.84 7.39
C SER A 60 5.65 -14.12 6.52
N LEU A 61 6.73 -14.57 7.15
CA LEU A 61 7.86 -15.19 6.45
C LEU A 61 7.88 -16.69 6.75
N TYR A 62 8.56 -17.47 5.90
CA TYR A 62 8.67 -18.90 6.07
C TYR A 62 10.12 -19.32 6.31
N VAL A 63 10.32 -20.27 7.21
CA VAL A 63 11.63 -20.80 7.58
C VAL A 63 11.65 -22.29 7.33
N ALA A 64 12.61 -22.75 6.53
CA ALA A 64 12.94 -24.15 6.37
C ALA A 64 14.28 -24.47 7.06
N SER A 65 14.39 -25.71 7.53
CA SER A 65 15.64 -26.29 8.03
C SER A 65 15.63 -27.79 7.76
N ASP A 66 16.81 -28.41 7.77
CA ASP A 66 16.94 -29.84 7.50
C ASP A 66 16.40 -30.71 8.65
N ALA A 67 16.34 -30.16 9.87
CA ALA A 67 15.86 -30.85 11.05
C ALA A 67 14.71 -30.07 11.74
N ARG A 68 13.60 -30.75 12.01
CA ARG A 68 12.42 -30.18 12.70
C ARG A 68 12.78 -29.55 14.06
N VAL A 69 13.70 -30.17 14.80
CA VAL A 69 14.16 -29.70 16.11
C VAL A 69 14.73 -28.28 16.04
N GLU A 70 15.36 -27.91 14.91
CA GLU A 70 15.88 -26.55 14.71
C GLU A 70 14.74 -25.55 14.53
N LEU A 71 13.67 -25.91 13.83
CA LEU A 71 12.46 -25.09 13.72
C LEU A 71 11.76 -24.94 15.07
N ASP A 72 11.65 -26.02 15.85
CA ASP A 72 11.08 -25.98 17.20
C ASP A 72 11.85 -25.01 18.11
N SER A 73 13.18 -24.94 17.95
CA SER A 73 14.03 -24.03 18.74
C SER A 73 13.70 -22.55 18.54
N LEU A 74 13.14 -22.18 17.38
CA LEU A 74 12.73 -20.80 17.07
C LEU A 74 11.50 -20.37 17.86
N MET A 75 10.60 -21.29 18.21
CA MET A 75 9.31 -20.96 18.84
C MET A 75 9.45 -20.46 20.29
N GLY A 76 10.63 -20.57 20.89
CA GLY A 76 10.94 -20.11 22.25
C GLY A 76 12.12 -19.15 22.35
N ASP A 77 12.71 -18.74 21.22
CA ASP A 77 13.92 -17.92 21.24
C ASP A 77 13.61 -16.45 21.58
N SER A 78 14.11 -16.01 22.73
CA SER A 78 13.89 -14.65 23.26
C SER A 78 14.45 -13.54 22.38
N ARG A 79 15.36 -13.85 21.43
CA ARG A 79 15.96 -12.87 20.52
C ARG A 79 15.00 -12.46 19.40
N ILE A 80 14.03 -13.32 19.08
CA ILE A 80 13.05 -13.10 18.00
C ILE A 80 11.60 -13.03 18.48
N SER A 81 11.28 -13.49 19.70
CA SER A 81 9.90 -13.54 20.21
C SER A 81 9.16 -12.20 20.17
N SER A 82 9.84 -11.07 20.37
CA SER A 82 9.21 -9.73 20.29
C SER A 82 8.72 -9.36 18.89
N PHE A 83 9.22 -10.01 17.85
CA PHE A 83 8.89 -9.74 16.45
C PHE A 83 7.75 -10.62 15.95
N VAL A 84 7.53 -11.77 16.58
CA VAL A 84 6.60 -12.80 16.12
C VAL A 84 5.28 -12.69 16.88
N LYS A 85 4.20 -12.66 16.11
CA LYS A 85 2.82 -12.69 16.60
C LYS A 85 2.33 -14.12 16.81
N GLU A 86 2.65 -14.99 15.86
CA GLU A 86 2.15 -16.36 15.79
C GLU A 86 3.12 -17.26 15.02
N PHE A 87 3.13 -18.55 15.37
CA PHE A 87 3.88 -19.62 14.73
C PHE A 87 2.91 -20.67 14.20
N GLU A 88 3.14 -21.16 12.98
CA GLU A 88 2.32 -22.21 12.36
C GLU A 88 3.22 -23.15 11.55
N PHE A 89 3.15 -24.45 11.78
CA PHE A 89 3.83 -25.43 10.92
C PHE A 89 3.02 -25.67 9.64
N LYS A 90 3.69 -25.67 8.49
CA LYS A 90 3.08 -25.94 7.18
C LYS A 90 3.89 -26.93 6.37
N GLU A 91 3.23 -27.62 5.45
CA GLU A 91 3.91 -28.43 4.44
C GLU A 91 3.97 -27.66 3.11
N LYS A 92 5.20 -27.35 2.65
CA LYS A 92 5.45 -26.66 1.37
C LYS A 92 6.55 -27.35 0.57
N TYR A 93 6.55 -27.14 -0.76
CA TYR A 93 7.68 -27.50 -1.60
C TYR A 93 8.75 -26.41 -1.48
N GLU A 94 10.00 -26.81 -1.24
CA GLU A 94 11.10 -25.85 -1.13
C GLU A 94 11.62 -25.45 -2.52
N TYR A 95 11.66 -26.42 -3.44
CA TYR A 95 12.02 -26.19 -4.84
C TYR A 95 11.01 -26.87 -5.78
N PRO A 96 10.76 -26.31 -6.97
CA PRO A 96 9.83 -26.90 -7.95
C PRO A 96 10.18 -28.32 -8.38
N SER A 97 11.46 -28.70 -8.31
CA SER A 97 11.97 -30.02 -8.70
C SER A 97 11.88 -31.09 -7.61
N GLU A 98 11.46 -30.73 -6.39
CA GLU A 98 11.39 -31.69 -5.27
C GLU A 98 10.17 -32.60 -5.37
N GLN A 99 10.35 -33.88 -5.03
CA GLN A 99 9.30 -34.90 -5.12
C GLN A 99 8.33 -34.90 -3.93
N GLY A 100 8.55 -34.07 -2.90
CA GLY A 100 7.72 -34.06 -1.71
C GLY A 100 7.76 -32.71 -0.98
N LYS A 101 6.71 -32.45 -0.21
CA LYS A 101 6.65 -31.28 0.67
C LYS A 101 7.51 -31.52 1.89
N LYS A 102 8.13 -30.46 2.40
CA LYS A 102 8.82 -30.44 3.68
C LYS A 102 7.98 -29.66 4.68
N GLU A 103 8.11 -30.04 5.94
CA GLU A 103 7.58 -29.25 7.03
C GLU A 103 8.45 -28.01 7.23
N ILE A 104 7.79 -26.86 7.27
CA ILE A 104 8.40 -25.54 7.41
C ILE A 104 7.67 -24.77 8.52
N LEU A 105 8.32 -23.74 9.05
CA LEU A 105 7.75 -22.86 10.06
C LEU A 105 7.32 -21.53 9.43
N LYS A 106 6.02 -21.23 9.50
CA LYS A 106 5.48 -19.89 9.17
C LYS A 106 5.55 -19.02 10.41
N LEU A 107 6.12 -17.82 10.26
CA LEU A 107 6.24 -16.82 11.31
C LEU A 107 5.43 -15.59 10.93
N THR A 108 4.30 -15.37 11.58
CA THR A 108 3.50 -14.15 11.42
C THR A 108 4.14 -13.02 12.22
N VAL A 109 4.42 -11.87 11.61
CA VAL A 109 5.10 -10.76 12.30
C VAL A 109 4.12 -9.79 12.98
N ASN A 110 4.59 -9.16 14.06
CA ASN A 110 3.84 -8.11 14.76
C ASN A 110 3.78 -6.79 13.97
N ASP A 111 4.83 -6.50 13.20
CA ASP A 111 5.01 -5.28 12.43
C ASP A 111 5.69 -5.63 11.11
N SER A 112 5.03 -5.33 10.00
CA SER A 112 5.51 -5.64 8.65
C SER A 112 6.86 -5.01 8.33
N SER A 113 7.15 -3.83 8.89
CA SER A 113 8.42 -3.14 8.66
C SER A 113 9.62 -3.89 9.27
N GLN A 114 9.35 -4.86 10.15
CA GLN A 114 10.39 -5.63 10.84
C GLN A 114 10.64 -7.01 10.22
N ILE A 115 9.97 -7.38 9.13
CA ILE A 115 10.10 -8.71 8.51
C ILE A 115 11.56 -9.00 8.10
N VAL A 116 12.23 -8.03 7.47
CA VAL A 116 13.65 -8.12 7.09
C VAL A 116 14.57 -8.18 8.32
N THR A 117 14.23 -7.44 9.37
CA THR A 117 14.98 -7.45 10.63
C THR A 117 14.88 -8.81 11.32
N LEU A 118 13.68 -9.39 11.36
CA LEU A 118 13.44 -10.73 11.88
C LEU A 118 14.19 -11.79 11.07
N ALA A 119 14.10 -11.74 9.73
CA ALA A 119 14.84 -12.63 8.84
C ALA A 119 16.35 -12.62 9.13
N LYS A 120 16.96 -11.43 9.21
CA LYS A 120 18.38 -11.28 9.56
C LYS A 120 18.71 -11.80 10.96
N LYS A 121 17.80 -11.63 11.93
CA LYS A 121 18.01 -12.18 13.27
C LYS A 121 18.03 -13.70 13.25
N ILE A 122 17.09 -14.33 12.54
CA ILE A 122 17.00 -15.79 12.39
C ILE A 122 18.26 -16.34 11.72
N GLU A 123 18.69 -15.73 10.62
CA GLU A 123 19.93 -16.10 9.92
C GLU A 123 21.14 -16.06 10.86
N ASN A 124 21.24 -15.03 11.70
CA ASN A 124 22.33 -14.86 12.68
C ASN A 124 22.25 -15.77 13.92
N LEU A 125 21.17 -16.56 14.10
CA LEU A 125 21.11 -17.51 15.22
C LEU A 125 22.08 -18.68 15.04
N CYS A 126 22.49 -18.96 13.80
CA CYS A 126 23.42 -20.04 13.47
C CYS A 126 24.52 -19.53 12.51
N ASN A 127 25.77 -19.82 12.82
CA ASN A 127 26.91 -19.45 11.96
C ASN A 127 27.04 -20.33 10.71
N ARG A 128 26.21 -21.37 10.55
CA ARG A 128 26.24 -22.27 9.41
C ARG A 128 25.32 -21.73 8.31
N PHE A 129 25.92 -21.38 7.18
CA PHE A 129 25.18 -20.96 5.99
C PHE A 129 24.16 -22.04 5.57
N GLY A 130 22.94 -21.60 5.26
CA GLY A 130 21.84 -22.47 4.83
C GLY A 130 21.19 -23.31 5.95
N HIS A 131 21.58 -23.10 7.22
CA HIS A 131 20.95 -23.76 8.37
C HIS A 131 19.48 -23.39 8.53
N TYR A 132 19.19 -22.10 8.42
CA TYR A 132 17.85 -21.57 8.24
C TYR A 132 17.75 -21.00 6.83
N ARG A 133 16.75 -21.44 6.08
CA ARG A 133 16.44 -20.94 4.75
C ARG A 133 15.15 -20.17 4.82
N LEU A 134 15.21 -18.90 4.44
CA LEU A 134 14.15 -17.92 4.63
C LEU A 134 13.47 -17.66 3.29
N TYR A 135 12.14 -17.65 3.30
CA TYR A 135 11.31 -17.42 2.11
C TYR A 135 10.27 -16.35 2.39
N ASP A 136 9.82 -15.71 1.32
CA ASP A 136 8.83 -14.63 1.31
C ASP A 136 9.23 -13.45 2.22
N VAL A 137 10.54 -13.15 2.30
CA VAL A 137 11.09 -12.06 3.13
C VAL A 137 10.96 -10.71 2.41
N ASP A 138 11.07 -10.72 1.09
CA ASP A 138 11.14 -9.58 0.18
C ASP A 138 9.83 -9.35 -0.60
N VAL A 139 8.81 -10.17 -0.36
CA VAL A 139 7.47 -9.99 -0.93
C VAL A 139 6.72 -8.90 -0.17
N SER A 140 6.08 -7.96 -0.87
CA SER A 140 5.34 -6.91 -0.19
C SER A 140 4.16 -7.49 0.60
N PRO A 141 3.73 -6.84 1.70
CA PRO A 141 2.54 -7.25 2.44
C PRO A 141 1.29 -7.37 1.56
N GLU A 142 1.10 -6.43 0.63
CA GLU A 142 -0.01 -6.39 -0.31
C GLU A 142 0.04 -7.60 -1.25
N GLN A 143 1.18 -7.86 -1.87
CA GLN A 143 1.36 -9.02 -2.76
C GLN A 143 1.15 -10.34 -2.03
N SER A 144 1.71 -10.47 -0.82
CA SER A 144 1.54 -11.65 0.03
C SER A 144 0.08 -11.93 0.33
N PHE A 145 -0.70 -10.87 0.62
CA PHE A 145 -2.14 -10.99 0.84
C PHE A 145 -2.88 -11.44 -0.43
N LEU A 146 -2.59 -10.83 -1.57
CA LEU A 146 -3.19 -11.20 -2.86
C LEU A 146 -2.96 -12.68 -3.19
N TYR A 147 -1.72 -13.17 -3.03
CA TYR A 147 -1.37 -14.57 -3.25
C TYR A 147 -2.03 -15.52 -2.24
N GLU A 148 -2.09 -15.14 -0.97
CA GLU A 148 -2.72 -15.98 0.07
C GLU A 148 -4.23 -16.14 -0.18
N LYS A 149 -4.89 -15.08 -0.65
CA LYS A 149 -6.34 -15.06 -0.90
C LYS A 149 -6.73 -15.48 -2.31
N ASP A 150 -5.76 -15.72 -3.18
CA ASP A 150 -5.97 -16.02 -4.61
C ASP A 150 -6.85 -14.94 -5.28
N ILE A 151 -6.54 -13.69 -4.98
CA ILE A 151 -7.20 -12.50 -5.54
C ILE A 151 -6.19 -11.67 -6.29
N TYR A 152 -6.67 -10.90 -7.26
CA TYR A 152 -5.85 -10.06 -8.13
C TYR A 152 -6.39 -8.62 -8.22
N PRO A 153 -5.52 -7.64 -8.51
CA PRO A 153 -5.92 -6.26 -8.73
C PRO A 153 -6.97 -6.17 -9.84
N LEU A 154 -7.94 -5.28 -9.64
CA LEU A 154 -9.08 -5.06 -10.53
C LEU A 154 -9.96 -6.30 -10.75
N GLY A 155 -9.82 -7.36 -9.96
CA GLY A 155 -10.78 -8.47 -9.91
C GLY A 155 -12.14 -8.02 -9.39
N LEU A 156 -13.22 -8.60 -9.91
CA LEU A 156 -14.59 -8.33 -9.45
C LEU A 156 -14.96 -9.29 -8.31
N TYR A 157 -15.33 -8.74 -7.16
CA TYR A 157 -15.65 -9.53 -5.96
C TYR A 157 -17.00 -9.16 -5.37
N ASN A 158 -17.69 -10.17 -4.86
CA ASN A 158 -18.81 -10.02 -3.94
C ASN A 158 -18.26 -9.93 -2.53
N ILE A 159 -18.61 -8.87 -1.82
CA ILE A 159 -18.16 -8.60 -0.45
C ILE A 159 -19.30 -8.93 0.49
N GLU A 160 -19.08 -9.92 1.33
CA GLU A 160 -20.06 -10.40 2.30
C GLU A 160 -19.57 -10.12 3.73
N GLU A 161 -20.47 -9.64 4.58
CA GLU A 161 -20.18 -9.46 6.00
C GLU A 161 -20.36 -10.79 6.72
N LYS A 162 -19.34 -11.24 7.46
CA LYS A 162 -19.58 -12.29 8.46
C LYS A 162 -20.31 -11.70 9.66
N PRO A 163 -21.39 -12.33 10.12
CA PRO A 163 -22.03 -11.98 11.38
C PRO A 163 -21.14 -12.36 12.57
N THR A 164 -20.26 -11.45 12.94
CA THR A 164 -19.43 -11.46 14.16
C THR A 164 -20.19 -10.87 15.34
N ASP A 165 -19.71 -11.12 16.57
CA ASP A 165 -20.24 -10.42 17.76
C ASP A 165 -20.16 -8.90 17.58
N PRO A 166 -21.06 -8.10 18.20
CA PRO A 166 -21.10 -6.64 18.05
C PRO A 166 -19.80 -5.90 18.39
N ASN A 167 -18.88 -6.56 19.10
CA ASN A 167 -17.59 -6.03 19.54
C ASN A 167 -16.39 -6.57 18.75
N ALA A 168 -16.60 -7.45 17.77
CA ALA A 168 -15.53 -7.99 16.94
C ALA A 168 -15.39 -7.19 15.64
N LEU A 169 -14.15 -7.03 15.15
CA LEU A 169 -13.88 -6.45 13.84
C LEU A 169 -14.68 -7.21 12.78
N ASN A 170 -15.41 -6.47 11.93
CA ASN A 170 -16.15 -7.05 10.82
C ASN A 170 -15.21 -7.85 9.93
N LEU A 171 -15.43 -9.15 9.86
CA LEU A 171 -14.69 -10.03 8.97
C LEU A 171 -15.41 -10.07 7.63
N TYR A 172 -14.75 -9.56 6.60
CA TYR A 172 -15.29 -9.60 5.24
C TYR A 172 -14.85 -10.88 4.53
N HIS A 173 -15.73 -11.41 3.70
CA HIS A 173 -15.39 -12.41 2.70
C HIS A 173 -15.41 -11.77 1.32
N LEU A 174 -14.28 -11.88 0.62
CA LEU A 174 -14.18 -11.55 -0.81
C LEU A 174 -14.40 -12.84 -1.58
N ILE A 175 -15.49 -12.91 -2.32
CA ILE A 175 -15.84 -14.06 -3.14
C ILE A 175 -15.71 -13.63 -4.59
N ASN A 176 -14.83 -14.29 -5.34
CA ASN A 176 -14.66 -14.00 -6.77
C ASN A 176 -16.01 -14.11 -7.49
N ASP A 177 -16.35 -13.07 -8.24
CA ASP A 177 -17.55 -13.08 -9.05
C ASP A 177 -17.41 -14.13 -10.15
N LYS A 178 -18.44 -14.97 -10.31
CA LYS A 178 -18.42 -16.05 -11.32
C LYS A 178 -18.30 -15.52 -12.75
N SER A 179 -18.64 -14.24 -12.96
CA SER A 179 -18.50 -13.58 -14.25
C SER A 179 -17.09 -13.04 -14.52
N ASP A 180 -16.18 -13.11 -13.55
CA ASP A 180 -14.83 -12.58 -13.67
C ASP A 180 -13.77 -13.69 -13.69
N SER A 181 -12.74 -13.46 -14.50
CA SER A 181 -11.60 -14.35 -14.65
C SER A 181 -10.41 -13.57 -15.18
N ILE A 182 -9.28 -13.70 -14.51
CA ILE A 182 -8.00 -13.10 -14.94
C ILE A 182 -7.57 -13.58 -16.34
N ASP A 183 -8.02 -14.76 -16.77
CA ASP A 183 -7.70 -15.34 -18.07
C ASP A 183 -8.72 -14.95 -19.17
N SER A 184 -9.69 -14.09 -18.85
CA SER A 184 -10.66 -13.60 -19.83
C SER A 184 -9.97 -12.74 -20.90
N PHE A 185 -10.21 -13.06 -22.18
CA PHE A 185 -9.66 -12.29 -23.29
C PHE A 185 -10.21 -10.86 -23.34
N ASP A 186 -11.50 -10.71 -23.06
CA ASP A 186 -12.21 -9.42 -23.03
C ASP A 186 -12.47 -9.02 -21.57
N TYR A 187 -11.40 -8.70 -20.84
CA TYR A 187 -11.50 -8.32 -19.44
C TYR A 187 -12.23 -6.98 -19.27
N ILE A 188 -13.29 -6.97 -18.44
CA ILE A 188 -14.14 -5.79 -18.25
C ILE A 188 -13.60 -4.94 -17.10
N LEU A 189 -13.06 -3.77 -17.43
CA LEU A 189 -12.63 -2.78 -16.45
C LEU A 189 -13.79 -1.89 -15.96
N PRO A 190 -13.73 -1.41 -14.70
CA PRO A 190 -14.65 -0.38 -14.23
C PRO A 190 -14.57 0.88 -15.09
N ASN A 191 -15.64 1.68 -15.06
CA ASN A 191 -15.62 2.99 -15.68
C ASN A 191 -14.81 3.96 -14.80
N PHE A 192 -13.58 4.25 -15.20
CA PHE A 192 -12.70 5.16 -14.47
C PHE A 192 -12.95 6.62 -14.84
N GLN A 193 -12.87 7.48 -13.83
CA GLN A 193 -12.76 8.92 -14.00
C GLN A 193 -11.30 9.35 -13.91
N PHE A 194 -10.82 10.04 -14.95
CA PHE A 194 -9.45 10.50 -15.04
C PHE A 194 -9.39 12.01 -14.78
N LEU A 195 -8.28 12.43 -14.19
CA LEU A 195 -7.90 13.83 -14.08
C LEU A 195 -6.43 13.99 -14.44
N SER A 196 -6.13 15.04 -15.20
CA SER A 196 -4.77 15.49 -15.41
C SER A 196 -4.65 16.95 -15.00
N PHE A 197 -3.52 17.32 -14.42
CA PHE A 197 -3.25 18.70 -14.07
C PHE A 197 -1.79 19.09 -14.26
N ASP A 198 -1.58 20.37 -14.52
CA ASP A 198 -0.26 20.99 -14.67
C ASP A 198 -0.19 22.27 -13.83
N ILE A 199 1.00 22.52 -13.28
CA ILE A 199 1.30 23.72 -12.50
C ILE A 199 2.03 24.72 -13.38
N ILE A 200 1.59 25.97 -13.31
CA ILE A 200 2.24 27.12 -13.95
C ILE A 200 2.70 28.06 -12.85
N SER A 201 3.96 28.46 -12.94
CA SER A 201 4.60 29.34 -11.97
C SER A 201 5.18 30.59 -12.61
N GLU A 202 5.26 31.65 -11.82
CA GLU A 202 5.94 32.88 -12.24
C GLU A 202 7.45 32.70 -12.13
N LYS A 203 8.12 32.48 -13.26
CA LYS A 203 9.58 32.31 -13.29
C LYS A 203 10.28 33.56 -12.72
N LYS A 204 10.86 33.46 -11.53
CA LYS A 204 11.87 34.43 -11.08
C LYS A 204 13.14 34.17 -11.91
N LYS A 205 13.76 35.21 -12.47
CA LYS A 205 14.84 35.16 -13.49
C LYS A 205 16.18 34.53 -13.01
N THR A 206 16.17 33.68 -12.01
CA THR A 206 17.38 33.14 -11.37
C THR A 206 17.38 31.62 -11.47
N ILE A 207 18.54 31.03 -11.77
CA ILE A 207 18.80 29.57 -11.90
C ILE A 207 18.66 28.82 -10.55
N ALA A 208 18.09 29.47 -9.52
CA ALA A 208 17.99 28.96 -8.16
C ALA A 208 16.57 28.44 -7.88
N THR A 209 16.45 27.11 -7.88
CA THR A 209 15.35 26.29 -7.33
C THR A 209 13.97 26.48 -7.95
N GLU A 210 13.68 25.73 -9.02
CA GLU A 210 12.38 25.65 -9.70
C GLU A 210 11.20 25.37 -8.74
N PHE A 211 11.45 24.71 -7.60
CA PHE A 211 10.44 24.37 -6.60
C PHE A 211 10.02 25.51 -5.66
N ASN A 212 10.74 26.63 -5.66
CA ASN A 212 10.40 27.77 -4.81
C ASN A 212 9.55 28.82 -5.53
N ASP A 213 9.40 28.72 -6.85
CA ASP A 213 8.57 29.64 -7.61
C ASP A 213 7.09 29.49 -7.21
N GLU A 214 6.42 30.63 -7.03
CA GLU A 214 5.02 30.68 -6.63
C GLU A 214 4.13 30.13 -7.76
N ILE A 215 3.13 29.35 -7.37
CA ILE A 215 2.11 28.81 -8.28
C ILE A 215 1.15 29.94 -8.62
N SER A 216 1.14 30.35 -9.89
CA SER A 216 0.19 31.36 -10.39
C SER A 216 -1.08 30.74 -10.94
N LYS A 217 -0.99 29.51 -11.46
CA LYS A 217 -2.13 28.86 -12.10
C LYS A 217 -1.99 27.35 -12.11
N ILE A 218 -3.11 26.65 -11.91
CA ILE A 218 -3.19 25.20 -12.09
C ILE A 218 -4.18 24.90 -13.21
N LYS A 219 -3.73 24.19 -14.24
CA LYS A 219 -4.61 23.71 -15.33
C LYS A 219 -5.13 22.35 -14.95
N VAL A 220 -6.44 22.12 -15.12
CA VAL A 220 -7.08 20.85 -14.81
C VAL A 220 -7.90 20.38 -16.01
N VAL A 221 -7.82 19.09 -16.31
CA VAL A 221 -8.62 18.42 -17.34
C VAL A 221 -9.16 17.12 -16.75
N SER A 222 -10.48 16.97 -16.71
CA SER A 222 -11.15 15.71 -16.36
C SER A 222 -11.70 15.03 -17.61
N PHE A 223 -11.57 13.72 -17.69
CA PHE A 223 -12.01 12.93 -18.85
C PHE A 223 -12.38 11.49 -18.44
N ASP A 224 -13.10 10.80 -19.31
CA ASP A 224 -13.43 9.38 -19.15
C ASP A 224 -12.43 8.46 -19.88
N LYS A 225 -12.63 7.15 -19.76
CA LYS A 225 -11.82 6.13 -20.42
C LYS A 225 -11.78 6.23 -21.95
N ASP A 226 -12.79 6.85 -22.56
CA ASP A 226 -12.90 7.01 -24.01
C ASP A 226 -12.29 8.35 -24.48
N ASN A 227 -11.57 9.05 -23.59
CA ASN A 227 -10.97 10.37 -23.76
C ASN A 227 -11.97 11.50 -24.01
N ASN A 228 -13.24 11.33 -23.62
CA ASN A 228 -14.19 12.43 -23.67
C ASN A 228 -13.92 13.39 -22.51
N VAL A 229 -13.59 14.64 -22.85
CA VAL A 229 -13.34 15.69 -21.85
C VAL A 229 -14.66 16.09 -21.18
N LYS A 230 -14.72 16.00 -19.85
CA LYS A 230 -15.86 16.44 -19.04
C LYS A 230 -15.66 17.89 -18.59
N ASP A 231 -14.53 18.18 -17.95
CA ASP A 231 -14.17 19.53 -17.51
C ASP A 231 -12.78 19.90 -18.02
N LYS A 232 -12.60 21.16 -18.42
CA LYS A 232 -11.30 21.74 -18.75
C LYS A 232 -11.27 23.19 -18.33
N PHE A 233 -10.44 23.51 -17.36
CA PHE A 233 -10.40 24.84 -16.76
C PHE A 233 -9.01 25.17 -16.20
N SER A 234 -8.88 26.38 -15.68
CA SER A 234 -7.66 26.84 -15.02
C SER A 234 -8.03 27.57 -13.76
N ILE A 235 -7.36 27.22 -12.67
CA ILE A 235 -7.54 27.79 -11.34
C ILE A 235 -6.47 28.86 -11.14
N SER A 236 -6.88 30.06 -10.75
CA SER A 236 -6.01 31.23 -10.60
C SER A 236 -6.72 32.25 -9.73
N GLU A 237 -6.50 32.17 -8.42
CA GLU A 237 -7.12 33.04 -7.42
C GLU A 237 -6.22 34.23 -7.06
N ASP A 238 -6.69 35.10 -6.17
CA ASP A 238 -5.97 36.32 -5.74
C ASP A 238 -4.67 36.00 -4.98
N SER A 239 -4.59 34.83 -4.36
CA SER A 239 -3.39 34.34 -3.67
C SER A 239 -3.02 32.90 -4.04
N GLU A 240 -1.75 32.54 -3.85
CA GLU A 240 -1.27 31.15 -4.03
C GLU A 240 -2.00 30.20 -3.08
N LEU A 241 -2.24 30.63 -1.84
CA LEU A 241 -2.99 29.88 -0.83
C LEU A 241 -4.38 29.52 -1.37
N GLU A 242 -5.15 30.50 -1.84
CA GLU A 242 -6.49 30.28 -2.39
C GLU A 242 -6.44 29.42 -3.65
N THR A 243 -5.43 29.61 -4.51
CA THR A 243 -5.25 28.80 -5.73
C THR A 243 -5.05 27.32 -5.41
N ILE A 244 -4.21 26.98 -4.41
CA ILE A 244 -3.97 25.59 -4.00
C ILE A 244 -5.21 25.02 -3.28
N LEU A 245 -5.90 25.82 -2.48
CA LEU A 245 -7.13 25.39 -1.79
C LEU A 245 -8.27 25.11 -2.77
N GLU A 246 -8.45 25.96 -3.77
CA GLU A 246 -9.44 25.77 -4.84
C GLU A 246 -9.10 24.53 -5.66
N PHE A 247 -7.82 24.28 -5.96
CA PHE A 247 -7.40 23.02 -6.57
C PHE A 247 -7.77 21.81 -5.72
N ALA A 248 -7.52 21.86 -4.41
CA ALA A 248 -7.86 20.78 -3.51
C ALA A 248 -9.39 20.54 -3.42
N TYR A 249 -10.19 21.61 -3.47
CA TYR A 249 -11.65 21.54 -3.56
C TYR A 249 -12.09 20.88 -4.87
N GLU A 250 -11.52 21.28 -6.01
CA GLU A 250 -11.86 20.73 -7.32
C GLU A 250 -11.50 19.26 -7.46
N ILE A 251 -10.38 18.80 -6.87
CA ILE A 251 -10.05 17.36 -6.81
C ILE A 251 -11.15 16.58 -6.09
N ASN A 252 -11.65 17.07 -4.95
CA ASN A 252 -12.73 16.41 -4.21
C ASN A 252 -14.07 16.46 -4.97
N ARG A 253 -14.37 17.57 -5.64
CA ARG A 253 -15.59 17.74 -6.44
C ARG A 253 -15.62 16.78 -7.62
N ILE A 254 -14.47 16.64 -8.30
CA ILE A 254 -14.33 15.76 -9.47
C ILE A 254 -14.23 14.29 -9.02
N ASP A 255 -13.62 14.02 -7.87
CA ASP A 255 -13.30 12.68 -7.33
C ASP A 255 -12.70 11.70 -8.37
N PRO A 256 -11.53 12.03 -8.96
CA PRO A 256 -10.93 11.18 -9.98
C PRO A 256 -10.42 9.86 -9.43
N ASP A 257 -10.68 8.76 -10.12
CA ASP A 257 -10.06 7.47 -9.78
C ASP A 257 -8.57 7.48 -10.12
N ILE A 258 -8.22 8.05 -11.27
CA ILE A 258 -6.86 8.03 -11.82
C ILE A 258 -6.39 9.46 -12.06
N ILE A 259 -5.23 9.80 -11.50
CA ILE A 259 -4.57 11.09 -11.72
C ILE A 259 -3.36 10.86 -12.63
N LEU A 260 -3.38 11.49 -13.80
CA LEU A 260 -2.30 11.45 -14.78
C LEU A 260 -1.48 12.73 -14.72
N THR A 261 -0.17 12.59 -14.59
CA THR A 261 0.76 13.73 -14.61
C THR A 261 1.91 13.47 -15.56
N SER A 262 2.62 14.54 -15.95
CA SER A 262 3.89 14.46 -16.67
C SER A 262 5.01 15.00 -15.78
N GLY A 263 5.84 14.11 -15.22
CA GLY A 263 6.86 14.47 -14.24
C GLY A 263 6.27 14.71 -12.86
N GLY A 264 5.17 14.03 -12.53
CA GLY A 264 4.50 14.01 -11.22
C GLY A 264 5.46 13.79 -10.07
N ASP A 265 6.20 12.69 -10.14
CA ASP A 265 7.06 12.25 -9.04
C ASP A 265 8.32 13.11 -8.91
N GLN A 266 8.83 13.58 -10.05
CA GLN A 266 10.11 14.29 -10.14
C GLN A 266 9.98 15.77 -9.83
N VAL A 267 8.91 16.40 -10.30
CA VAL A 267 8.79 17.86 -10.36
C VAL A 267 7.48 18.34 -9.75
N LEU A 268 6.35 17.85 -10.26
CA LEU A 268 5.05 18.46 -10.00
C LEU A 268 4.59 18.29 -8.54
N PHE A 269 4.61 17.08 -7.97
CA PHE A 269 4.25 16.89 -6.56
C PHE A 269 5.27 17.51 -5.59
N PRO A 270 6.60 17.36 -5.79
CA PRO A 270 7.59 18.07 -4.98
C PRO A 270 7.38 19.59 -4.96
N HIS A 271 7.11 20.19 -6.12
CA HIS A 271 6.81 21.62 -6.22
C HIS A 271 5.53 21.99 -5.46
N LEU A 272 4.44 21.28 -5.74
CA LEU A 272 3.14 21.54 -5.15
C LEU A 272 3.19 21.47 -3.62
N PHE A 273 3.82 20.43 -3.06
CA PHE A 273 3.91 20.25 -1.61
C PHE A 273 4.90 21.19 -0.94
N GLN A 274 5.98 21.59 -1.62
CA GLN A 274 6.86 22.65 -1.12
C GLN A 274 6.09 23.97 -0.96
N ARG A 275 5.26 24.33 -1.94
CA ARG A 275 4.43 25.54 -1.90
C ARG A 275 3.26 25.40 -0.92
N ALA A 276 2.63 24.24 -0.84
CA ALA A 276 1.61 23.96 0.16
C ALA A 276 2.17 24.11 1.59
N LYS A 277 3.40 23.64 1.84
CA LYS A 277 4.10 23.81 3.11
C LYS A 277 4.46 25.26 3.42
N ALA A 278 4.90 26.03 2.41
CA ALA A 278 5.14 27.46 2.56
C ALA A 278 3.86 28.22 2.98
N ASN A 279 2.69 27.73 2.54
CA ASN A 279 1.37 28.26 2.87
C ASN A 279 0.69 27.54 4.06
N ARG A 280 1.35 26.55 4.69
CA ARG A 280 0.86 25.77 5.85
C ARG A 280 -0.44 24.98 5.60
N ILE A 281 -0.61 24.49 4.38
CA ILE A 281 -1.78 23.70 3.94
C ILE A 281 -1.39 22.32 3.38
N GLU A 282 -0.15 21.86 3.61
CA GLU A 282 0.38 20.59 3.10
C GLU A 282 -0.46 19.39 3.54
N ASN A 283 -0.92 19.36 4.80
CA ASN A 283 -1.73 18.26 5.32
C ASN A 283 -3.14 18.27 4.73
N GLN A 284 -3.72 19.46 4.56
CA GLN A 284 -5.05 19.61 3.95
C GLN A 284 -5.01 19.15 2.49
N LEU A 285 -4.00 19.59 1.74
CA LEU A 285 -3.79 19.14 0.36
C LEU A 285 -3.55 17.62 0.29
N LEU A 286 -2.75 17.06 1.20
CA LEU A 286 -2.48 15.63 1.25
C LEU A 286 -3.75 14.81 1.43
N ILE A 287 -4.65 15.21 2.35
CA ILE A 287 -5.95 14.55 2.51
C ILE A 287 -6.77 14.66 1.24
N ASN A 288 -6.89 15.83 0.63
CA ASN A 288 -7.76 16.02 -0.53
C ASN A 288 -7.28 15.25 -1.77
N LEU A 289 -5.97 15.08 -1.93
CA LEU A 289 -5.40 14.25 -2.99
C LEU A 289 -5.63 12.75 -2.77
N ASN A 290 -5.90 12.31 -1.54
CA ASN A 290 -6.10 10.90 -1.19
C ASN A 290 -7.58 10.63 -0.89
N ARG A 291 -8.01 9.36 -0.99
CA ARG A 291 -9.28 8.94 -0.35
C ARG A 291 -9.04 8.43 1.07
N GLU A 292 -7.81 8.00 1.37
CA GLU A 292 -7.39 7.66 2.72
C GLU A 292 -7.33 8.89 3.63
N SER A 293 -7.77 8.74 4.89
CA SER A 293 -7.85 9.83 5.87
C SER A 293 -6.83 9.70 7.00
N ASN A 294 -6.14 8.56 7.13
CA ASN A 294 -5.08 8.35 8.11
C ASN A 294 -3.85 9.21 7.80
N MET A 295 -3.83 10.42 8.36
CA MET A 295 -2.76 11.41 8.17
C MET A 295 -1.37 10.88 8.55
N GLU A 296 -1.25 10.16 9.66
CA GLU A 296 0.04 9.63 10.13
C GLU A 296 0.63 8.66 9.09
N TYR A 297 -0.21 7.80 8.52
CA TYR A 297 0.17 6.90 7.45
C TYR A 297 0.55 7.66 6.17
N LEU A 298 -0.26 8.60 5.72
CA LEU A 298 0.03 9.39 4.51
C LEU A 298 1.35 10.17 4.62
N ILE A 299 1.59 10.81 5.77
CA ILE A 299 2.86 11.51 6.04
C ILE A 299 4.02 10.52 6.03
N LYS A 300 3.84 9.35 6.66
CA LYS A 300 4.88 8.33 6.71
C LYS A 300 5.29 7.89 5.30
N GLU A 301 4.31 7.56 4.47
CA GLU A 301 4.52 6.96 3.16
C GLU A 301 4.92 7.97 2.08
N ASN A 302 4.58 9.26 2.22
CA ASN A 302 4.99 10.29 1.26
C ASN A 302 6.14 11.21 1.73
N PHE A 303 6.28 11.46 3.04
CA PHE A 303 7.16 12.54 3.56
C PHE A 303 8.18 12.13 4.64
N SER A 304 8.12 10.93 5.23
CA SER A 304 8.98 10.53 6.37
C SER A 304 10.50 10.65 6.16
N LEU A 305 10.96 10.82 4.92
CA LEU A 305 12.38 11.01 4.58
C LEU A 305 12.75 12.44 4.17
N MET A 306 11.77 13.35 4.00
CA MET A 306 12.05 14.77 3.71
C MET A 306 12.59 15.52 4.94
N GLU A 307 12.28 15.07 6.15
CA GLU A 307 12.71 15.74 7.39
C GLU A 307 14.16 15.43 7.81
N LYS A 308 14.74 14.31 7.35
CA LYS A 308 16.11 13.92 7.76
C LYS A 308 17.22 14.69 7.03
N ASN A 309 16.92 15.30 5.88
CA ASN A 309 17.94 16.00 5.07
C ASN A 309 18.06 17.50 5.37
N VAL A 310 17.16 18.08 6.18
CA VAL A 310 17.19 19.52 6.48
C VAL A 310 18.11 19.83 7.68
N THR A 311 18.34 18.87 8.57
CA THR A 311 19.16 19.05 9.78
C THR A 311 20.66 18.79 9.61
N SER A 312 21.13 18.31 8.45
CA SER A 312 22.56 18.06 8.20
C SER A 312 23.31 19.25 7.56
N THR A 313 22.67 20.40 7.37
CA THR A 313 23.28 21.58 6.74
C THR A 313 23.27 22.80 7.66
N SER A 314 23.87 22.65 8.85
CA SER A 314 24.35 23.81 9.61
C SER A 314 25.44 23.41 10.61
N THR A 315 26.61 24.07 10.50
CA THR A 315 27.81 24.02 11.37
C THR A 315 28.62 22.71 11.30
N SER A 316 29.96 22.67 11.16
CA SER A 316 31.02 23.66 11.34
C SER A 316 32.33 23.19 10.67
N THR A 317 33.11 24.15 10.21
CA THR A 317 34.51 24.05 9.79
C THR A 317 35.41 23.46 10.88
N SER A 318 36.12 22.36 10.61
CA SER A 318 37.46 22.10 11.15
C SER A 318 38.17 20.96 10.41
N THR A 319 39.44 21.22 10.14
CA THR A 319 40.42 20.39 9.44
C THR A 319 40.93 19.29 10.37
N SER A 320 40.92 18.02 9.93
CA SER A 320 42.00 17.07 10.26
C SER A 320 41.97 15.84 9.34
N THR A 321 43.15 15.54 8.81
CA THR A 321 43.55 14.35 8.06
C THR A 321 43.52 13.09 8.93
N SER A 322 42.94 11.99 8.43
CA SER A 322 43.54 10.65 8.54
C SER A 322 42.90 9.66 7.57
N THR A 323 43.79 8.96 6.86
CA THR A 323 43.60 7.78 6.03
C THR A 323 43.12 6.57 6.83
N SER A 324 42.15 5.80 6.32
CA SER A 324 42.33 4.36 6.02
C SER A 324 41.01 3.63 5.69
N THR A 325 41.13 2.72 4.71
CA THR A 325 40.37 1.48 4.50
C THR A 325 38.91 1.56 3.99
N SER A 326 38.84 1.50 2.67
CA SER A 326 37.80 0.86 1.87
C SER A 326 37.43 -0.54 2.39
N THR A 327 36.17 -0.76 2.75
CA THR A 327 35.33 -1.95 2.46
C THR A 327 34.05 -1.89 3.30
N SER A 328 32.92 -1.50 2.68
CA SER A 328 31.53 -1.93 2.99
C SER A 328 30.53 -0.94 2.39
N THR A 329 30.44 -0.90 1.07
CA THR A 329 29.38 -0.16 0.36
C THR A 329 28.77 -1.07 -0.68
N ALA A 330 27.88 -1.96 -0.23
CA ALA A 330 26.86 -2.62 -1.04
C ALA A 330 25.83 -3.25 -0.10
N LEU A 331 24.55 -3.06 -0.43
CA LEU A 331 23.36 -3.71 0.16
C LEU A 331 22.85 -3.17 1.50
N ALA A 332 22.32 -1.95 1.44
CA ALA A 332 21.12 -1.57 2.19
C ALA A 332 20.07 -0.97 1.23
N SER A 333 19.95 -1.56 0.03
CA SER A 333 18.80 -1.34 -0.86
C SER A 333 17.81 -2.46 -0.61
N GLU A 334 16.83 -2.28 0.29
CA GLU A 334 15.57 -3.01 0.18
C GLU A 334 14.56 -2.50 1.22
N LEU A 335 13.41 -2.09 0.70
CA LEU A 335 12.20 -1.61 1.35
C LEU A 335 12.27 -0.25 2.08
N SER A 336 12.77 0.78 1.40
CA SER A 336 12.35 2.16 1.68
C SER A 336 12.48 3.04 0.44
N SER A 337 11.38 3.68 0.05
CA SER A 337 11.19 4.54 -1.11
C SER A 337 12.00 5.86 -1.01
N THR A 338 13.32 5.79 -1.07
CA THR A 338 14.16 6.99 -1.26
C THR A 338 14.35 7.28 -2.73
N ALA A 339 14.42 8.58 -3.08
CA ALA A 339 14.99 8.97 -4.36
C ALA A 339 16.44 8.47 -4.40
N SER A 340 16.84 7.81 -5.48
CA SER A 340 18.15 7.16 -5.60
C SER A 340 18.78 7.46 -6.94
N SER A 341 20.11 7.56 -6.96
CA SER A 341 20.87 7.64 -8.20
C SER A 341 21.64 6.34 -8.39
N TYR A 342 21.61 5.77 -9.59
CA TYR A 342 22.37 4.57 -9.93
C TYR A 342 23.15 4.78 -11.23
N VAL A 343 24.30 4.10 -11.34
CA VAL A 343 25.14 4.17 -12.53
C VAL A 343 24.88 2.93 -13.38
N SER A 344 24.57 3.13 -14.65
CA SER A 344 24.43 2.05 -15.64
C SER A 344 25.19 2.43 -16.91
N TYR A 345 26.14 1.59 -17.32
CA TYR A 345 27.00 1.79 -18.50
C TYR A 345 27.64 3.19 -18.59
N GLY A 346 28.18 3.70 -17.49
CA GLY A 346 28.83 5.01 -17.43
C GLY A 346 27.87 6.21 -17.45
N LYS A 347 26.56 5.98 -17.40
CA LYS A 347 25.54 7.03 -17.23
C LYS A 347 24.98 6.99 -15.82
N VAL A 348 24.80 8.16 -15.23
CA VAL A 348 24.09 8.32 -13.95
C VAL A 348 22.61 8.52 -14.24
N TYR A 349 21.77 7.67 -13.69
CA TYR A 349 20.32 7.77 -13.74
C TYR A 349 19.79 8.19 -12.37
N PHE A 350 18.83 9.10 -12.35
CA PHE A 350 18.11 9.48 -11.15
C PHE A 350 16.74 8.81 -11.17
N LYS A 351 16.40 8.10 -10.09
CA LYS A 351 15.09 7.51 -9.85
C LYS A 351 14.40 8.33 -8.75
N PRO A 352 13.37 9.11 -9.09
CA PRO A 352 12.61 9.84 -8.08
C PRO A 352 11.91 8.88 -7.10
N ARG A 353 11.55 9.42 -5.94
CA ARG A 353 10.62 8.74 -5.04
C ARG A 353 9.21 8.86 -5.66
N PRO A 354 8.48 7.75 -5.86
CA PRO A 354 7.09 7.82 -6.28
C PRO A 354 6.22 8.55 -5.25
N PHE A 355 5.28 9.37 -5.72
CA PHE A 355 4.24 9.94 -4.88
C PHE A 355 3.03 9.01 -4.88
N PHE A 356 2.63 8.54 -3.69
CA PHE A 356 1.54 7.59 -3.54
C PHE A 356 0.22 8.32 -3.22
N LEU A 357 -0.82 7.96 -3.96
CA LEU A 357 -2.20 8.36 -3.70
C LEU A 357 -2.99 7.12 -3.30
N TYR A 358 -3.50 7.06 -2.07
CA TYR A 358 -4.21 5.91 -1.54
C TYR A 358 -5.71 6.03 -1.78
N GLY A 359 -6.28 4.95 -2.32
CA GLY A 359 -7.64 4.94 -2.84
C GLY A 359 -7.79 5.72 -4.15
N ARG A 360 -6.68 6.10 -4.80
CA ARG A 360 -6.61 6.62 -6.18
C ARG A 360 -5.42 5.95 -6.86
N ILE A 361 -5.29 6.10 -8.18
CA ILE A 361 -4.08 5.66 -8.89
C ILE A 361 -3.39 6.88 -9.46
N HIS A 362 -2.10 7.04 -9.15
CA HIS A 362 -1.24 8.02 -9.79
C HIS A 362 -0.44 7.32 -10.90
N ILE A 363 -0.47 7.88 -12.11
CA ILE A 363 0.38 7.46 -13.22
C ILE A 363 1.16 8.67 -13.72
N ASP A 364 2.49 8.62 -13.56
CA ASP A 364 3.42 9.57 -14.16
C ASP A 364 3.82 9.07 -15.55
N THR A 365 3.48 9.83 -16.59
CA THR A 365 3.76 9.44 -17.98
C THR A 365 5.24 9.49 -18.36
N ASN A 366 6.10 10.07 -17.52
CA ASN A 366 7.54 10.18 -17.76
C ASN A 366 8.37 9.04 -17.14
N ASN A 367 7.75 8.15 -16.37
CA ASN A 367 8.41 7.02 -15.70
C ASN A 367 8.41 5.73 -16.53
#